data_AF-A0A3B9RMP1-F1
#
_entry.id   AF-A0A3B9RMP1-F1
#
_cell.length_a   1.000
_cell.length_b   1.000
_cell.length_c   1.000
_cell.angle_alpha   90.00
_cell.angle_beta   90.00
_cell.angle_gamma   90.00
#
_symmetry.space_group_name_H-M   'P 1'
#
loop_
_entity.id
_entity.type
_entity.pdbx_description
1 polymer ?
#
loop_
_entity_poly.entity_id
_entity_poly.type
_entity_poly.pdbx_seq_one_letter_code
_entity_poly.pdbx_strand_id
1 'polypeptide(L)'
;MGVFSRFLDIVNANINSLLDKAEDPEKMIKLMMQEMEDTLIELKSSCAAKMASRAKTERSYREQESAVNRWQRRAELAISKNREDLAREALLERKKCIDAMEQLASDLKVADETIKVSKDEINQIEDKLVTVKQKYQMMVERGKRAREEQAAQETLRRAAESATHDRFSDMEEKIDRMKANNDLNKYDFSSLDERFKDLEEMDDIDAEIAALRKRAGL
;
A
#
# COMPACT_ATOMS: atom_id res chain seq x y z
N MET A 1 -18.76 17.25 -0.51
CA MET A 1 -19.22 16.45 -1.66
C MET A 1 -20.19 15.40 -1.17
N GLY A 2 -21.22 15.06 -1.95
CA GLY A 2 -22.18 14.02 -1.55
C GLY A 2 -21.57 12.61 -1.59
N VAL A 3 -22.09 11.70 -0.76
CA VAL A 3 -21.68 10.28 -0.69
C VAL A 3 -21.67 9.61 -2.06
N PHE A 4 -22.67 9.91 -2.88
CA PHE A 4 -22.81 9.37 -4.23
C PHE A 4 -21.73 9.86 -5.21
N SER A 5 -21.31 11.12 -5.08
CA SER A 5 -20.20 11.67 -5.88
C SER A 5 -18.90 10.97 -5.52
N ARG A 6 -18.62 10.83 -4.21
CA ARG A 6 -17.44 10.10 -3.73
C ARG A 6 -17.43 8.64 -4.20
N PHE A 7 -18.58 7.97 -4.12
CA PHE A 7 -18.72 6.61 -4.65
C PHE A 7 -18.37 6.51 -6.14
N LEU A 8 -18.94 7.38 -6.97
CA LEU A 8 -18.65 7.38 -8.41
C LEU A 8 -17.18 7.67 -8.68
N ASP A 9 -16.58 8.60 -7.96
CA ASP A 9 -15.15 8.92 -8.07
C ASP A 9 -14.31 7.69 -7.69
N ILE A 10 -14.65 6.98 -6.61
CA ILE A 10 -13.97 5.77 -6.13
C ILE A 10 -14.04 4.62 -7.14
N VAL A 11 -15.22 4.34 -7.68
CA VAL A 11 -15.43 3.21 -8.61
C VAL A 11 -14.70 3.48 -9.92
N ASN A 12 -14.84 4.68 -10.46
CA ASN A 12 -14.23 5.10 -11.73
C ASN A 12 -12.74 5.42 -11.61
N ALA A 13 -12.23 5.63 -10.39
CA ALA A 13 -10.82 5.89 -10.17
C ALA A 13 -9.95 4.74 -10.69
N ASN A 14 -9.06 5.10 -11.62
CA ASN A 14 -7.94 4.26 -11.97
C ASN A 14 -6.84 4.44 -10.92
N ILE A 15 -6.79 3.49 -9.98
CA ILE A 15 -5.81 3.47 -8.87
C ILE A 15 -4.38 3.60 -9.40
N ASN A 16 -4.04 3.00 -10.55
CA ASN A 16 -2.66 3.06 -11.07
C ASN A 16 -2.31 4.50 -11.47
N SER A 17 -3.18 5.16 -12.23
CA SER A 17 -2.98 6.55 -12.68
C SER A 17 -2.87 7.54 -11.50
N LEU A 18 -3.60 7.30 -10.41
CA LEU A 18 -3.51 8.10 -9.20
C LEU A 18 -2.18 7.88 -8.46
N LEU A 19 -1.70 6.63 -8.40
CA LEU A 19 -0.42 6.30 -7.77
C LEU A 19 0.77 6.83 -8.57
N ASP A 20 0.71 6.80 -9.89
CA ASP A 20 1.79 7.29 -10.76
C ASP A 20 2.04 8.81 -10.62
N LYS A 21 1.01 9.55 -10.18
CA LYS A 21 1.08 11.01 -9.98
C LYS A 21 1.33 11.40 -8.53
N ALA A 22 1.31 10.44 -7.60
CA ALA A 22 1.44 10.71 -6.18
C ALA A 22 2.92 10.87 -5.79
N GLU A 23 3.21 11.93 -5.02
CA GLU A 23 4.54 12.15 -4.43
C GLU A 23 4.87 11.09 -3.37
N ASP A 24 3.85 10.67 -2.60
CA ASP A 24 3.91 9.55 -1.67
C ASP A 24 2.77 8.55 -1.97
N PRO A 25 3.05 7.49 -2.77
CA PRO A 25 2.04 6.51 -3.16
C PRO A 25 1.55 5.64 -2.00
N GLU A 26 2.38 5.41 -0.97
CA GLU A 26 2.00 4.63 0.21
C GLU A 26 0.98 5.38 1.06
N LYS A 27 1.21 6.67 1.29
CA LYS A 27 0.25 7.52 1.99
C LYS A 27 -1.04 7.70 1.20
N MET A 28 -0.93 7.90 -0.13
CA MET A 28 -2.11 8.07 -1.00
C MET A 28 -3.03 6.86 -0.96
N ILE A 29 -2.50 5.65 -1.13
CA ILE A 29 -3.33 4.44 -1.14
C ILE A 29 -3.98 4.18 0.23
N LYS A 30 -3.29 4.52 1.33
CA LYS A 30 -3.84 4.43 2.68
C LYS A 30 -5.01 5.39 2.88
N LEU A 31 -4.89 6.64 2.41
CA LEU A 31 -5.98 7.61 2.45
C LEU A 31 -7.18 7.14 1.61
N MET A 32 -6.94 6.61 0.41
CA MET A 32 -8.00 6.03 -0.43
C MET A 32 -8.70 4.87 0.27
N MET A 33 -7.96 3.99 0.95
CA MET A 33 -8.57 2.90 1.74
C MET A 33 -9.49 3.43 2.84
N GLN A 34 -9.04 4.45 3.59
CA GLN A 34 -9.85 5.06 4.64
C GLN A 34 -11.11 5.71 4.07
N GLU A 35 -11.00 6.46 2.98
CA GLU A 35 -12.15 7.09 2.34
C GLU A 35 -13.17 6.06 1.79
N MET A 36 -12.68 4.94 1.24
CA MET A 36 -13.53 3.82 0.83
C MET A 36 -14.21 3.15 2.02
N GLU A 37 -13.51 2.96 3.14
CA GLU A 37 -14.07 2.39 4.38
C GLU A 37 -15.15 3.30 4.98
N ASP A 38 -14.90 4.61 5.04
CA ASP A 38 -15.88 5.60 5.51
C ASP A 38 -17.12 5.63 4.60
N THR A 39 -16.90 5.66 3.28
CA THR A 39 -17.99 5.63 2.30
C THR A 39 -18.79 4.33 2.40
N LEU A 40 -18.13 3.19 2.65
CA LEU A 40 -18.78 1.90 2.84
C LEU A 40 -19.69 1.90 4.08
N ILE A 41 -19.25 2.48 5.19
CA ILE A 41 -20.05 2.62 6.41
C ILE A 41 -21.29 3.46 6.15
N GLU A 42 -21.13 4.60 5.46
CA GLU A 42 -22.24 5.48 5.11
C GLU A 42 -23.24 4.80 4.17
N LEU A 43 -22.78 4.09 3.13
CA LEU A 43 -23.65 3.33 2.22
C LEU A 43 -24.41 2.23 2.96
N LYS A 44 -23.74 1.49 3.86
CA LYS A 44 -24.37 0.46 4.69
C LYS A 44 -25.44 1.05 5.61
N SER A 45 -25.14 2.18 6.27
CA SER A 45 -26.10 2.90 7.11
C SER A 45 -27.32 3.38 6.31
N SER A 46 -27.09 3.98 5.14
CA SER A 46 -28.15 4.42 4.22
C SER A 46 -29.00 3.25 3.73
N CYS A 47 -28.38 2.13 3.35
CA CYS A 47 -29.08 0.91 2.95
C CYS A 47 -29.93 0.35 4.10
N ALA A 48 -29.39 0.32 5.32
CA ALA A 48 -30.13 -0.10 6.51
C ALA A 48 -31.35 0.80 6.78
N ALA A 49 -31.21 2.12 6.63
CA ALA A 49 -32.32 3.06 6.76
C ALA A 49 -33.42 2.80 5.70
N LYS A 50 -33.03 2.54 4.44
CA LYS A 50 -33.96 2.15 3.37
C LYS A 50 -34.69 0.84 3.70
N MET A 51 -33.97 -0.17 4.19
CA MET A 51 -34.54 -1.44 4.62
C MET A 51 -35.54 -1.27 5.78
N ALA A 52 -35.22 -0.39 6.75
CA ALA A 52 -36.11 -0.07 7.85
C ALA A 52 -37.38 0.63 7.37
N SER A 53 -37.25 1.57 6.43
CA SER A 53 -38.40 2.24 5.80
C SER A 53 -39.30 1.24 5.07
N ARG A 54 -38.71 0.36 4.24
CA ARG A 54 -39.44 -0.74 3.58
C ARG A 54 -40.18 -1.62 4.59
N ALA A 55 -39.53 -2.01 5.68
CA ALA A 55 -40.15 -2.82 6.72
C ALA A 55 -41.33 -2.10 7.41
N LYS A 56 -41.29 -0.76 7.51
CA LYS A 56 -42.43 0.03 7.99
C LYS A 56 -43.58 0.01 6.99
N THR A 57 -43.31 0.24 5.70
CA THR A 57 -44.32 0.16 4.64
C THR A 57 -44.97 -1.22 4.57
N GLU A 58 -44.18 -2.28 4.70
CA GLU A 58 -44.65 -3.68 4.74
C GLU A 58 -45.60 -3.93 5.92
N ARG A 59 -45.29 -3.38 7.11
CA ARG A 59 -46.21 -3.46 8.26
C ARG A 59 -47.53 -2.76 7.97
N SER A 60 -47.49 -1.55 7.40
CA SER A 60 -48.70 -0.83 7.01
C SER A 60 -49.51 -1.58 5.95
N TYR A 61 -48.85 -2.24 4.99
CA TYR A 61 -49.53 -3.09 4.00
C TYR A 61 -50.30 -4.23 4.69
N ARG A 62 -49.67 -4.94 5.63
CA ARG A 62 -50.31 -6.03 6.39
C ARG A 62 -51.45 -5.55 7.28
N GLU A 63 -51.35 -4.35 7.83
CA GLU A 63 -52.45 -3.73 8.60
C GLU A 63 -53.68 -3.49 7.71
N GLN A 64 -53.47 -3.01 6.48
CA GLN A 64 -54.53 -2.83 5.49
C GLN A 64 -55.09 -4.17 5.02
N GLU A 65 -54.26 -5.18 4.79
CA GLU A 65 -54.71 -6.54 4.46
C GLU A 65 -55.63 -7.11 5.55
N SER A 66 -55.24 -6.93 6.82
CA SER A 66 -56.11 -7.30 7.94
C SER A 66 -57.41 -6.50 7.95
N ALA A 67 -57.37 -5.20 7.62
CA ALA A 67 -58.55 -4.35 7.51
C ALA A 67 -59.50 -4.82 6.39
N VAL A 68 -58.99 -5.18 5.22
CA VAL A 68 -59.77 -5.76 4.11
C VAL A 68 -60.52 -7.00 4.58
N ASN A 69 -59.83 -7.92 5.25
CA ASN A 69 -60.43 -9.14 5.79
C ASN A 69 -61.51 -8.85 6.86
N ARG A 70 -61.27 -7.85 7.72
CA ARG A 70 -62.27 -7.42 8.72
C ARG A 70 -63.52 -6.84 8.06
N TRP A 71 -63.36 -5.97 7.06
CA TRP A 71 -64.48 -5.36 6.34
C TRP A 71 -65.25 -6.38 5.52
N GLN A 72 -64.57 -7.35 4.92
CA GLN A 72 -65.20 -8.48 4.25
C GLN A 72 -66.13 -9.27 5.20
N ARG A 73 -65.63 -9.67 6.38
CA ARG A 73 -66.44 -10.38 7.39
C ARG A 73 -67.61 -9.54 7.90
N ARG A 74 -67.42 -8.23 8.05
CA ARG A 74 -68.50 -7.30 8.45
C ARG A 74 -69.58 -7.20 7.38
N ALA A 75 -69.21 -7.14 6.11
CA ALA A 75 -70.16 -7.15 5.00
C ALA A 75 -70.97 -8.46 4.98
N GLU A 76 -70.31 -9.60 5.12
CA GLU A 76 -70.97 -10.92 5.18
C GLU A 76 -71.96 -11.02 6.36
N LEU A 77 -71.56 -10.54 7.54
CA LEU A 77 -72.44 -10.50 8.72
C LEU A 77 -73.65 -9.58 8.50
N ALA A 78 -73.46 -8.43 7.86
CA ALA A 78 -74.55 -7.49 7.57
C ALA A 78 -75.57 -8.12 6.60
N ILE A 79 -75.10 -8.81 5.56
CA ILE A 79 -75.95 -9.59 4.64
C ILE A 79 -76.72 -10.69 5.39
N SER A 80 -76.07 -11.45 6.27
CA SER A 80 -76.75 -12.51 7.05
C SER A 80 -77.87 -11.98 7.96
N LYS A 81 -77.84 -10.67 8.27
CA LYS A 81 -78.83 -9.96 9.09
C LYS A 81 -79.80 -9.13 8.24
N ASN A 82 -79.83 -9.32 6.92
CA ASN A 82 -80.63 -8.57 5.96
C ASN A 82 -80.43 -7.04 6.05
N ARG A 83 -79.22 -6.58 6.40
CA ARG A 83 -78.83 -5.17 6.43
C ARG A 83 -77.90 -4.85 5.27
N GLU A 84 -78.48 -4.73 4.08
CA GLU A 84 -77.76 -4.47 2.83
C GLU A 84 -77.08 -3.09 2.79
N ASP A 85 -77.67 -2.11 3.46
CA ASP A 85 -77.12 -0.77 3.66
C ASP A 85 -75.74 -0.83 4.33
N LEU A 86 -75.66 -1.50 5.48
CA LEU A 86 -74.40 -1.70 6.21
C LEU A 86 -73.41 -2.57 5.44
N ALA A 87 -73.90 -3.54 4.66
CA ALA A 87 -73.04 -4.36 3.80
C ALA A 87 -72.37 -3.51 2.71
N ARG A 88 -73.11 -2.60 2.07
CA ARG A 88 -72.57 -1.68 1.06
C ARG A 88 -71.52 -0.75 1.66
N GLU A 89 -71.79 -0.17 2.84
CA GLU A 89 -70.80 0.67 3.53
C GLU A 89 -69.53 -0.09 3.88
N ALA A 90 -69.64 -1.31 4.41
CA ALA A 90 -68.49 -2.15 4.71
C ALA A 90 -67.67 -2.50 3.45
N LEU A 91 -68.33 -2.74 2.32
CA LEU A 91 -67.65 -2.99 1.04
C LEU A 91 -66.97 -1.74 0.47
N LEU A 92 -67.53 -0.54 0.68
CA LEU A 92 -66.89 0.72 0.31
C LEU A 92 -65.61 0.95 1.11
N GLU A 93 -65.64 0.72 2.43
CA GLU A 93 -64.44 0.79 3.27
C GLU A 93 -63.41 -0.29 2.90
N ARG A 94 -63.88 -1.50 2.57
CA ARG A 94 -63.01 -2.57 2.04
C ARG A 94 -62.29 -2.10 0.77
N LYS A 95 -63.01 -1.46 -0.16
CA LYS A 95 -62.43 -0.95 -1.41
C LYS A 95 -61.34 0.09 -1.13
N LYS A 96 -61.58 1.05 -0.24
CA LYS A 96 -60.56 2.04 0.16
C LYS A 96 -59.29 1.38 0.71
N CYS A 97 -59.43 0.33 1.52
CA CYS A 97 -58.28 -0.42 2.02
C CYS A 97 -57.53 -1.15 0.89
N ILE A 98 -58.24 -1.73 -0.09
CA ILE A 98 -57.63 -2.36 -1.26
C ILE A 98 -56.85 -1.33 -2.10
N ASP A 99 -57.46 -0.18 -2.40
CA ASP A 99 -56.81 0.89 -3.16
C ASP A 99 -55.52 1.38 -2.43
N ALA A 100 -55.57 1.50 -1.10
CA ALA A 100 -54.38 1.82 -0.29
C ALA A 100 -53.32 0.71 -0.31
N MET A 101 -53.72 -0.57 -0.32
CA MET A 101 -52.79 -1.69 -0.46
C MET A 101 -52.07 -1.69 -1.80
N GLU A 102 -52.77 -1.37 -2.90
CA GLU A 102 -52.18 -1.29 -4.23
C GLU A 102 -51.07 -0.22 -4.29
N GLN A 103 -51.32 0.95 -3.70
CA GLN A 103 -50.31 2.01 -3.58
C GLN A 103 -49.11 1.54 -2.74
N LEU A 104 -49.34 0.97 -1.55
CA LEU A 104 -48.27 0.46 -0.68
C LEU A 104 -47.47 -0.67 -1.34
N ALA A 105 -48.11 -1.52 -2.15
CA ALA A 105 -47.44 -2.56 -2.93
C ALA A 105 -46.53 -1.98 -4.02
N SER A 106 -46.95 -0.90 -4.68
CA SER A 106 -46.11 -0.14 -5.61
C SER A 106 -44.89 0.45 -4.89
N ASP A 107 -45.12 1.10 -3.75
CA ASP A 107 -44.05 1.70 -2.95
C ASP A 107 -43.03 0.66 -2.46
N LEU A 108 -43.51 -0.53 -2.07
CA LEU A 108 -42.65 -1.67 -1.68
C LEU A 108 -41.76 -2.15 -2.83
N LYS A 109 -42.28 -2.22 -4.07
CA LYS A 109 -41.48 -2.60 -5.24
C LYS A 109 -40.36 -1.59 -5.51
N VAL A 110 -40.69 -0.29 -5.47
CA VAL A 110 -39.70 0.78 -5.65
C VAL A 110 -38.64 0.72 -4.54
N ALA A 111 -39.05 0.49 -3.29
CA ALA A 111 -38.12 0.31 -2.18
C ALA A 111 -37.21 -0.91 -2.37
N ASP A 112 -37.74 -2.03 -2.86
CA ASP A 112 -36.96 -3.24 -3.16
C ASP A 112 -35.90 -3.02 -4.23
N GLU A 113 -36.27 -2.36 -5.34
CA GLU A 113 -35.33 -1.98 -6.39
C GLU A 113 -34.24 -1.04 -5.86
N THR A 114 -34.61 -0.05 -5.04
CA THR A 114 -33.68 0.91 -4.48
C THR A 114 -32.70 0.25 -3.49
N ILE A 115 -33.18 -0.71 -2.68
CA ILE A 115 -32.35 -1.50 -1.76
C ILE A 115 -31.40 -2.40 -2.56
N LYS A 116 -31.87 -3.00 -3.65
CA LYS A 116 -31.03 -3.82 -4.54
C LYS A 116 -29.88 -3.00 -5.10
N VAL A 117 -30.17 -1.84 -5.69
CA VAL A 117 -29.12 -0.92 -6.20
C VAL A 117 -28.13 -0.56 -5.11
N SER A 118 -28.58 -0.19 -3.91
CA SER A 118 -27.66 0.13 -2.82
C SER A 118 -26.82 -1.06 -2.32
N LYS A 119 -27.32 -2.30 -2.41
CA LYS A 119 -26.50 -3.49 -2.12
C LYS A 119 -25.44 -3.71 -3.20
N ASP A 120 -25.79 -3.50 -4.46
CA ASP A 120 -24.85 -3.61 -5.58
C ASP A 120 -23.75 -2.54 -5.46
N GLU A 121 -24.09 -1.30 -5.09
CA GLU A 121 -23.12 -0.23 -4.78
C GLU A 121 -22.17 -0.61 -3.63
N ILE A 122 -22.71 -1.19 -2.55
CA ILE A 122 -21.92 -1.68 -1.41
C ILE A 122 -20.93 -2.75 -1.87
N ASN A 123 -21.38 -3.75 -2.64
CA ASN A 123 -20.52 -4.82 -3.14
C ASN A 123 -19.40 -4.27 -4.02
N GLN A 124 -19.69 -3.29 -4.88
CA GLN A 124 -18.68 -2.65 -5.74
C GLN A 124 -17.59 -1.94 -4.93
N ILE A 125 -17.95 -1.23 -3.86
CA ILE A 125 -16.95 -0.64 -2.96
C ILE A 125 -16.15 -1.73 -2.26
N GLU A 126 -16.79 -2.79 -1.77
CA GLU A 126 -16.10 -3.89 -1.08
C GLU A 126 -15.06 -4.56 -1.98
N ASP A 127 -15.41 -4.88 -3.22
CA ASP A 127 -14.50 -5.46 -4.21
C ASP A 127 -13.33 -4.52 -4.53
N LYS A 128 -13.62 -3.22 -4.68
CA LYS A 128 -12.60 -2.20 -4.91
C LYS A 128 -11.67 -2.07 -3.71
N LEU A 129 -12.21 -2.09 -2.50
CA LEU A 129 -11.44 -2.01 -1.25
C LEU A 129 -10.51 -3.21 -1.09
N VAL A 130 -10.97 -4.42 -1.43
CA VAL A 130 -10.10 -5.62 -1.46
C VAL A 130 -8.94 -5.43 -2.43
N THR A 131 -9.23 -4.94 -3.64
CA THR A 131 -8.20 -4.66 -4.66
C THR A 131 -7.17 -3.64 -4.16
N VAL A 132 -7.63 -2.58 -3.49
CA VAL A 132 -6.76 -1.53 -2.93
C VAL A 132 -5.92 -2.08 -1.78
N LYS A 133 -6.50 -2.89 -0.89
CA LYS A 133 -5.78 -3.56 0.21
C LYS A 133 -4.66 -4.46 -0.30
N GLN A 134 -4.91 -5.25 -1.35
CA GLN A 134 -3.89 -6.08 -1.98
C GLN A 134 -2.76 -5.22 -2.57
N LYS A 135 -3.09 -4.13 -3.27
CA LYS A 135 -2.09 -3.20 -3.81
C LYS A 135 -1.27 -2.53 -2.71
N TYR A 136 -1.89 -2.15 -1.61
CA TYR A 136 -1.19 -1.58 -0.46
C TYR A 136 -0.18 -2.56 0.12
N GLN A 137 -0.59 -3.81 0.35
CA GLN A 137 0.31 -4.86 0.84
C GLN A 137 1.52 -5.08 -0.10
N MET A 138 1.27 -5.20 -1.41
CA MET A 138 2.36 -5.33 -2.40
C MET A 138 3.32 -4.13 -2.39
N MET A 139 2.79 -2.91 -2.22
CA MET A 139 3.62 -1.70 -2.12
C MET A 139 4.47 -1.68 -0.86
N VAL A 140 3.88 -1.99 0.29
CA VAL A 140 4.59 -2.05 1.57
C VAL A 140 5.71 -3.09 1.53
N GLU A 141 5.44 -4.29 0.98
CA GLU A 141 6.44 -5.34 0.82
C GLU A 141 7.57 -4.94 -0.14
N ARG A 142 7.24 -4.25 -1.24
CA ARG A 142 8.24 -3.73 -2.18
C ARG A 142 9.08 -2.64 -1.54
N GLY A 143 8.46 -1.73 -0.79
CA GLY A 143 9.15 -0.68 -0.04
C GLY A 143 10.08 -1.26 1.03
N LYS A 144 9.64 -2.30 1.74
CA LYS A 144 10.47 -3.01 2.73
C LYS A 144 11.69 -3.66 2.07
N ARG A 145 11.49 -4.41 0.97
CA ARG A 145 12.59 -5.02 0.22
C ARG A 145 13.60 -3.98 -0.29
N ALA A 146 13.12 -2.87 -0.85
CA ALA A 146 14.00 -1.79 -1.32
C ALA A 146 14.82 -1.18 -0.17
N ARG A 147 14.22 -0.97 1.01
CA ARG A 147 14.95 -0.49 2.21
C ARG A 147 15.96 -1.51 2.72
N GLU A 148 15.62 -2.80 2.72
CA GLU A 148 16.54 -3.88 3.09
C GLU A 148 17.73 -3.97 2.13
N GLU A 149 17.49 -3.86 0.82
CA GLU A 149 18.55 -3.82 -0.21
C GLU A 149 19.45 -2.59 -0.05
N GLN A 150 18.87 -1.41 0.19
CA GLN A 150 19.62 -0.18 0.46
C GLN A 150 20.46 -0.29 1.73
N ALA A 151 19.90 -0.81 2.82
CA ALA A 151 20.63 -1.02 4.07
C ALA A 151 21.75 -2.05 3.92
N ALA A 152 21.52 -3.13 3.16
CA ALA A 152 22.54 -4.12 2.84
C ALA A 152 23.67 -3.51 1.99
N GLN A 153 23.33 -2.74 0.96
CA GLN A 153 24.32 -2.03 0.14
C GLN A 153 25.11 -1.01 0.97
N GLU A 154 24.46 -0.25 1.84
CA GLU A 154 25.13 0.71 2.71
C GLU A 154 26.05 0.01 3.73
N THR A 155 25.61 -1.11 4.29
CA THR A 155 26.43 -1.93 5.18
C THR A 155 27.65 -2.50 4.46
N LEU A 156 27.47 -3.02 3.25
CA LEU A 156 28.57 -3.48 2.39
C LEU A 156 29.53 -2.34 2.04
N ARG A 157 29.00 -1.15 1.73
CA ARG A 157 29.82 0.04 1.44
C ARG A 157 30.65 0.46 2.65
N ARG A 158 30.03 0.54 3.84
CA ARG A 158 30.72 0.84 5.11
C ARG A 158 31.77 -0.21 5.45
N ALA A 159 31.48 -1.50 5.24
CA ALA A 159 32.43 -2.59 5.46
C ALA A 159 33.63 -2.50 4.49
N ALA A 160 33.39 -2.15 3.22
CA ALA A 160 34.45 -1.92 2.25
C ALA A 160 35.31 -0.69 2.60
N GLU A 161 34.67 0.43 2.99
CA GLU A 161 35.35 1.64 3.48
C GLU A 161 36.22 1.33 4.72
N SER A 162 35.69 0.58 5.70
CA SER A 162 36.45 0.13 6.87
C SER A 162 37.64 -0.75 6.47
N ALA A 163 37.43 -1.76 5.63
CA ALA A 163 38.50 -2.65 5.17
C ALA A 163 39.59 -1.89 4.37
N THR A 164 39.23 -0.83 3.64
CA THR A 164 40.23 0.05 3.02
C THR A 164 40.97 0.87 4.06
N HIS A 165 40.28 1.42 5.06
CA HIS A 165 40.89 2.18 6.15
C HIS A 165 41.89 1.33 6.95
N ASP A 166 41.52 0.10 7.30
CA ASP A 166 42.39 -0.84 8.01
C ASP A 166 43.67 -1.11 7.21
N ARG A 167 43.56 -1.35 5.90
CA ARG A 167 44.73 -1.54 5.01
C ARG A 167 45.60 -0.29 4.91
N PHE A 168 45.01 0.90 4.90
CA PHE A 168 45.76 2.15 4.91
C PHE A 168 46.51 2.34 6.23
N SER A 169 45.89 2.03 7.36
CA SER A 169 46.51 2.09 8.68
C SER A 169 47.70 1.13 8.81
N ASP A 170 47.57 -0.10 8.31
CA ASP A 170 48.68 -1.08 8.27
C ASP A 170 49.86 -0.58 7.41
N MET A 171 49.57 0.10 6.29
CA MET A 171 50.61 0.70 5.44
C MET A 171 51.28 1.89 6.12
N GLU A 172 50.53 2.76 6.79
CA GLU A 172 51.09 3.86 7.58
C GLU A 172 52.00 3.33 8.68
N GLU A 173 51.56 2.33 9.44
CA GLU A 173 52.37 1.71 10.49
C GLU A 173 53.64 1.08 9.91
N LYS A 174 53.56 0.43 8.74
CA LYS A 174 54.72 -0.13 8.06
C LYS A 174 55.70 0.95 7.59
N ILE A 175 55.20 2.06 7.06
CA ILE A 175 56.02 3.21 6.66
C ILE A 175 56.67 3.84 7.88
N ASP A 176 55.95 3.98 8.99
CA ASP A 176 56.49 4.54 10.23
C ASP A 176 57.53 3.61 10.87
N ARG A 177 57.32 2.28 10.83
CA ARG A 177 58.36 1.31 11.20
C ARG A 177 59.57 1.41 10.27
N MET A 178 59.39 1.59 8.96
CA MET A 178 60.49 1.78 8.02
C MET A 178 61.25 3.07 8.29
N LYS A 179 60.55 4.18 8.58
CA LYS A 179 61.16 5.46 8.97
C LYS A 179 61.90 5.32 10.30
N ALA A 180 61.30 4.67 11.29
CA ALA A 180 61.94 4.39 12.57
C ALA A 180 63.19 3.50 12.39
N ASN A 181 63.16 2.51 11.50
CA ASN A 181 64.34 1.71 11.15
C ASN A 181 65.42 2.54 10.42
N ASN A 182 65.01 3.49 9.57
CA ASN A 182 65.92 4.40 8.89
C ASN A 182 66.55 5.43 9.84
N ASP A 183 65.79 5.90 10.84
CA ASP A 183 66.29 6.79 11.89
C ASP A 183 67.11 6.04 12.95
N LEU A 184 66.83 4.74 13.19
CA LEU A 184 67.73 3.85 13.93
C LEU A 184 69.04 3.61 13.17
N ASN A 185 69.00 3.54 11.83
CA ASN A 185 70.18 3.52 10.96
C ASN A 185 70.91 4.88 10.87
N LYS A 186 70.40 5.95 11.49
CA LYS A 186 71.13 7.22 11.67
C LYS A 186 71.93 7.28 12.97
N TYR A 187 71.85 6.27 13.82
CA TYR A 187 72.69 6.09 14.99
C TYR A 187 73.59 4.86 14.83
N ASP A 188 74.38 4.83 13.76
CA ASP A 188 75.67 4.14 13.80
C ASP A 188 76.77 5.08 13.30
N PHE A 189 77.56 5.55 14.25
CA PHE A 189 78.77 6.33 14.03
C PHE A 189 79.88 5.34 13.63
N SER A 190 79.99 5.05 12.34
CA SER A 190 81.17 4.35 11.80
C SER A 190 81.53 4.89 10.41
N SER A 191 82.41 5.90 10.45
CA SER A 191 83.42 6.31 9.47
C SER A 191 83.07 6.30 7.98
N LEU A 192 83.02 7.52 7.42
CA LEU A 192 83.12 7.85 5.99
C LEU A 192 84.28 7.15 5.26
N ASP A 193 85.29 6.62 5.96
CA ASP A 193 86.47 5.94 5.39
C ASP A 193 86.15 4.57 4.77
N GLU A 194 85.11 3.86 5.22
CA GLU A 194 84.77 2.55 4.67
C GLU A 194 84.08 2.65 3.29
N ARG A 195 83.44 3.79 3.01
CA ARG A 195 82.75 4.06 1.73
C ARG A 195 83.67 4.48 0.58
N PHE A 196 84.93 4.80 0.86
CA PHE A 196 85.93 5.06 -0.19
C PHE A 196 86.70 3.80 -0.61
N LYS A 197 86.76 2.78 0.26
CA LYS A 197 87.48 1.54 -0.02
C LYS A 197 86.82 0.69 -1.13
N ASP A 198 85.49 0.66 -1.17
CA ASP A 198 84.73 -0.03 -2.24
C ASP A 198 84.74 0.71 -3.58
N LEU A 199 85.18 1.98 -3.63
CA LEU A 199 85.29 2.77 -4.86
C LEU A 199 86.70 2.73 -5.48
N GLU A 200 87.74 2.37 -4.71
CA GLU A 200 89.11 2.21 -5.22
C GLU A 200 89.43 0.78 -5.68
N GLU A 201 88.60 -0.22 -5.38
CA GLU A 201 88.81 -1.63 -5.78
C GLU A 201 88.13 -2.01 -7.12
N MET A 202 87.46 -1.08 -7.81
CA MET A 202 86.79 -1.33 -9.10
C MET A 202 87.49 -0.73 -10.33
N ASP A 203 88.54 0.09 -10.18
CA ASP A 203 89.28 0.69 -11.31
C ASP A 203 90.57 -0.08 -11.70
N ASP A 204 91.02 -1.06 -10.92
CA ASP A 204 92.26 -1.81 -11.19
C ASP A 204 92.07 -3.08 -12.05
N ILE A 205 90.84 -3.58 -12.23
CA ILE A 205 90.58 -4.80 -13.00
C ILE A 205 90.41 -4.51 -14.51
N ASP A 206 89.94 -3.32 -14.89
CA ASP A 206 89.79 -2.93 -16.30
C ASP A 206 91.13 -2.49 -16.94
N ALA A 207 92.07 -1.99 -16.14
CA ALA A 207 93.42 -1.65 -16.59
C ALA A 207 94.28 -2.91 -16.89
N GLU A 208 94.10 -3.99 -16.14
CA GLU A 208 94.83 -5.27 -16.33
C GLU A 208 94.36 -6.05 -17.58
N ILE A 209 93.09 -5.95 -17.95
CA ILE A 209 92.55 -6.61 -19.17
C ILE A 209 93.01 -5.90 -20.46
N ALA A 210 93.17 -4.56 -20.43
CA ALA A 210 93.71 -3.80 -21.56
C ALA A 210 95.20 -4.10 -21.83
N ALA A 211 95.99 -4.34 -20.78
CA ALA A 211 97.40 -4.72 -20.89
C ALA A 211 97.60 -6.16 -21.41
N LEU A 212 96.71 -7.10 -21.04
CA LEU A 212 96.74 -8.48 -21.53
C LEU A 212 96.35 -8.61 -23.01
N ARG A 213 95.42 -7.79 -23.51
CA ARG A 213 95.07 -7.75 -24.95
C ARG A 213 96.23 -7.24 -25.82
N LYS A 214 97.00 -6.26 -25.35
CA LYS A 214 98.12 -5.69 -26.11
C LYS A 214 99.36 -6.61 -26.17
N ARG A 215 99.43 -7.63 -25.32
CA ARG A 215 100.51 -8.64 -25.27
C ARG A 215 100.18 -9.93 -26.02
N ALA A 216 98.92 -10.09 -26.46
CA ALA A 216 98.42 -11.25 -27.21
C ALA A 216 98.02 -10.89 -28.65
N GLY A 217 98.81 -10.06 -29.33
CA GLY A 217 98.93 -10.00 -30.80
C GLY A 217 97.65 -10.15 -31.65
N LEU A 218 96.63 -9.32 -31.40
CA LEU A 218 95.53 -8.97 -32.30
C LEU A 218 95.22 -7.49 -32.15
#